data_AF-A0A7J6XJA8-F1
#
_entry.id   AF-A0A7J6XJA8-F1
#
_cell.length_a   1.000
_cell.length_b   1.000
_cell.length_c   1.000
_cell.angle_alpha   90.00
_cell.angle_beta   90.00
_cell.angle_gamma   90.00
#
_symmetry.space_group_name_H-M   'P 1'
#
loop_
_entity.id
_entity.type
_entity.pdbx_description
1 polymer ?
#
loop_
_entity_poly.entity_id
_entity_poly.type
_entity_poly.pdbx_seq_one_letter_code
_entity_poly.pdbx_strand_id
1 'polypeptide(L)'
;MLPLVIPRHINSLRHISAVGIVFVIYFVVMIIIHSGMHGLSENAKNLHVTGRTTDEGIHLFGTGNRALDGLGVFMFAFLCQVNSFEVYWDMSDRSASRFTLCSAIAMLLCLIVYGSTAVFGYLDFGNRATVSAPLLYNPVKEPEVMVAYIGLLVKLCASFPLISMATRNSLYHSVGWDPDKLPFWKRCIVIVNAPLLHCSSRPVV
;
A
#
# COMPACT_ATOMS: atom_id res chain seq x y z
N MET A 1 -10.63 -6.54 12.43
CA MET A 1 -10.19 -5.13 12.35
C MET A 1 -11.04 -4.14 13.16
N LEU A 2 -12.28 -4.48 13.57
CA LEU A 2 -13.15 -3.63 14.39
C LEU A 2 -12.53 -3.03 15.69
N PRO A 3 -11.72 -3.74 16.51
CA PRO A 3 -11.20 -3.17 17.76
C PRO A 3 -10.13 -2.07 17.55
N LEU A 4 -9.42 -2.05 16.41
CA LEU A 4 -8.40 -1.03 16.12
C LEU A 4 -8.99 0.29 15.59
N VAL A 5 -10.29 0.33 15.25
CA VAL A 5 -10.98 1.54 14.76
C VAL A 5 -11.55 2.38 15.93
N ILE A 6 -11.48 1.85 17.16
CA ILE A 6 -12.00 2.46 18.39
C ILE A 6 -11.20 3.69 18.89
N PRO A 7 -9.87 3.84 18.69
CA PRO A 7 -9.14 4.99 19.22
C PRO A 7 -9.63 6.32 18.62
N ARG A 8 -9.94 7.28 19.49
CA ARG A 8 -10.43 8.60 19.09
C ARG A 8 -9.33 9.56 18.61
N HIS A 9 -8.05 9.23 18.85
CA HIS A 9 -6.88 10.05 18.53
C HIS A 9 -5.86 9.31 17.65
N ILE A 10 -5.39 10.00 16.61
CA ILE A 10 -4.40 9.53 15.61
C ILE A 10 -3.04 9.23 16.28
N ASN A 11 -2.71 9.91 17.37
CA ASN A 11 -1.42 9.79 18.04
C ASN A 11 -1.09 8.37 18.56
N SER A 12 -2.10 7.56 18.91
CA SER A 12 -1.90 6.17 19.30
C SER A 12 -1.56 5.26 18.11
N LEU A 13 -2.09 5.59 16.92
CA LEU A 13 -1.81 4.85 15.68
C LEU A 13 -0.40 5.15 15.15
N ARG A 14 0.22 6.26 15.55
CA ARG A 14 1.59 6.62 15.13
C ARG A 14 2.60 5.51 15.44
N HIS A 15 2.51 4.91 16.63
CA HIS A 15 3.42 3.83 17.03
C HIS A 15 3.22 2.56 16.19
N ILE A 16 1.97 2.17 15.94
CA ILE A 16 1.64 0.99 15.13
C ILE A 16 2.07 1.21 13.67
N SER A 17 1.86 2.42 13.14
CA SER A 17 2.27 2.79 11.78
C SER A 17 3.80 2.81 11.64
N ALA A 18 4.53 3.35 12.63
CA ALA A 18 5.99 3.35 12.64
C ALA A 18 6.57 1.93 12.63
N VAL A 19 6.02 1.02 13.45
CA VAL A 19 6.39 -0.40 13.44
C VAL A 19 6.10 -1.03 12.07
N GLY A 20 4.94 -0.73 11.48
CA GLY A 20 4.60 -1.18 10.12
C GLY A 20 5.59 -0.71 9.05
N ILE A 21 6.10 0.52 9.15
CA ILE A 21 7.12 1.05 8.21
C ILE A 21 8.44 0.29 8.34
N VAL A 22 8.87 -0.02 9.57
CA VAL A 22 10.09 -0.83 9.80
C VAL A 22 9.98 -2.19 9.12
N PHE A 23 8.82 -2.85 9.23
CA PHE A 23 8.58 -4.12 8.54
C PHE A 23 8.57 -3.99 7.01
N VAL A 24 8.04 -2.90 6.46
CA VAL A 24 8.10 -2.64 5.02
C VAL A 24 9.54 -2.45 4.55
N ILE A 25 10.35 -1.70 5.30
CA ILE A 25 11.78 -1.53 4.97
C ILE A 25 12.51 -2.88 5.01
N TYR A 26 12.25 -3.71 6.03
CA TYR A 26 12.79 -5.06 6.11
C TYR A 26 12.42 -5.90 4.88
N PHE A 27 11.16 -5.86 4.45
CA PHE A 27 10.70 -6.57 3.25
C PHE A 27 11.44 -6.12 1.99
N VAL A 28 11.64 -4.81 1.81
CA VAL A 28 12.39 -4.30 0.65
C VAL A 28 13.85 -4.75 0.67
N VAL A 29 14.50 -4.73 1.83
CA VAL A 29 15.87 -5.24 1.97
C VAL A 29 15.94 -6.73 1.66
N MET A 30 14.97 -7.51 2.14
CA MET A 30 14.87 -8.94 1.86
C MET A 30 14.74 -9.21 0.35
N ILE A 31 13.87 -8.49 -0.37
CA ILE A 31 13.74 -8.61 -1.83
C ILE A 31 15.07 -8.29 -2.53
N ILE A 32 15.78 -7.24 -2.11
CA ILE A 32 17.06 -6.86 -2.74
C ILE A 32 18.10 -7.97 -2.55
N ILE A 33 18.20 -8.54 -1.34
CA ILE A 33 19.15 -9.63 -1.05
C ILE A 33 18.76 -10.90 -1.81
N HIS A 34 17.49 -11.29 -1.79
CA HIS A 34 17.00 -12.48 -2.49
C HIS A 34 17.19 -12.36 -4.01
N SER A 35 16.86 -11.20 -4.57
CA SER A 35 17.08 -10.87 -5.98
C SER A 35 18.58 -10.90 -6.33
N GLY A 36 19.47 -10.41 -5.45
CA GLY A 36 20.91 -10.46 -5.66
C GLY A 36 21.52 -11.86 -5.58
N MET A 37 20.98 -12.72 -4.72
CA MET A 37 21.50 -14.07 -4.47
C MET A 37 20.94 -15.12 -5.45
N HIS A 38 19.66 -15.05 -5.78
CA HIS A 38 18.97 -16.06 -6.60
C HIS A 38 18.47 -15.47 -7.94
N GLY A 39 17.79 -14.33 -7.90
CA GLY A 39 17.16 -13.71 -9.08
C GLY A 39 18.14 -13.35 -10.20
N LEU A 40 19.26 -12.72 -9.88
CA LEU A 40 20.24 -12.27 -10.87
C LEU A 40 20.99 -13.44 -11.54
N SER A 41 21.29 -14.52 -10.81
CA SER A 41 22.10 -15.63 -11.33
C SER A 41 21.32 -16.57 -12.28
N GLU A 42 20.01 -16.75 -12.05
CA GLU A 42 19.13 -17.54 -12.92
C GLU A 42 18.58 -16.71 -14.09
N ASN A 43 18.14 -15.47 -13.86
CA ASN A 43 17.53 -14.66 -14.92
C ASN A 43 18.53 -13.96 -15.85
N ALA A 44 19.79 -13.72 -15.43
CA ALA A 44 20.81 -13.16 -16.32
C ALA A 44 21.12 -14.07 -17.52
N LYS A 45 20.84 -15.38 -17.43
CA LYS A 45 20.98 -16.32 -18.55
C LYS A 45 19.84 -16.23 -19.59
N ASN A 46 18.71 -15.59 -19.25
CA ASN A 46 17.51 -15.46 -20.09
C ASN A 46 17.11 -13.99 -20.34
N LEU A 47 18.09 -13.07 -20.35
CA LEU A 47 17.86 -11.64 -20.55
C LEU A 47 17.72 -11.30 -22.05
N HIS A 48 16.51 -11.35 -22.59
CA HIS A 48 16.23 -10.88 -23.95
C HIS A 48 15.83 -9.39 -23.95
N VAL A 49 16.73 -8.54 -24.48
CA VAL A 49 16.57 -7.07 -24.51
C VAL A 49 15.47 -6.61 -25.48
N THR A 50 15.07 -7.45 -26.44
CA THR A 50 13.96 -7.20 -27.37
C THR A 50 13.34 -8.54 -27.78
N GLY A 51 12.07 -8.78 -27.44
CA GLY A 51 11.39 -10.01 -27.82
C GLY A 51 9.87 -9.91 -27.74
N ARG A 52 9.18 -10.56 -28.68
CA ARG A 52 7.74 -10.77 -28.61
C ARG A 52 7.41 -11.59 -27.36
N THR A 53 6.25 -11.32 -26.75
CA THR A 53 5.72 -11.88 -25.49
C THR A 53 5.43 -13.40 -25.53
N THR A 54 6.40 -14.20 -25.97
CA THR A 54 6.32 -15.67 -26.05
C THR A 54 7.53 -16.36 -25.41
N ASP A 55 8.59 -15.63 -25.04
CA ASP A 55 9.73 -16.17 -24.30
C ASP A 55 9.71 -15.75 -22.82
N GLU A 56 10.11 -16.69 -21.97
CA GLU A 56 10.19 -16.62 -20.49
C GLU A 56 11.28 -15.66 -19.96
N GLY A 57 11.49 -14.52 -20.63
CA GLY A 57 12.52 -13.53 -20.31
C GLY A 57 11.99 -12.26 -19.65
N ILE A 58 12.91 -11.49 -19.06
CA ILE A 58 12.66 -10.15 -18.48
C ILE A 58 12.55 -9.13 -19.63
N HIS A 59 11.33 -8.66 -19.91
CA HIS A 59 11.08 -7.62 -20.92
C HIS A 59 11.19 -6.23 -20.27
N LEU A 60 12.17 -5.42 -20.68
CA LEU A 60 12.33 -4.05 -20.16
C LEU A 60 11.30 -3.05 -20.73
N PHE A 61 10.75 -3.34 -21.92
CA PHE A 61 9.78 -2.48 -22.60
C PHE A 61 8.62 -3.29 -23.19
N GLY A 62 7.45 -3.19 -22.57
CA GLY A 62 6.22 -3.74 -23.11
C GLY A 62 5.66 -2.85 -24.22
N THR A 63 5.50 -3.38 -25.42
CA THR A 63 4.79 -2.69 -26.51
C THR A 63 3.30 -3.07 -26.49
N GLY A 64 2.40 -2.08 -26.49
CA GLY A 64 0.94 -2.27 -26.57
C GLY A 64 0.14 -1.89 -25.31
N ASN A 65 -1.16 -2.21 -25.32
CA ASN A 65 -2.12 -1.80 -24.28
C ASN A 65 -1.84 -2.38 -22.88
N ARG A 66 -1.05 -3.46 -22.76
CA ARG A 66 -0.67 -4.03 -21.46
C ARG A 66 0.22 -3.12 -20.62
N ALA A 67 0.91 -2.17 -21.23
CA ALA A 67 1.64 -1.14 -20.48
C ALA A 67 0.69 -0.26 -19.63
N LEU A 68 -0.57 -0.14 -20.06
CA LEU A 68 -1.59 0.64 -19.33
C LEU A 68 -2.10 -0.09 -18.07
N ASP A 69 -2.02 -1.42 -18.00
CA ASP A 69 -2.43 -2.18 -16.81
C ASP A 69 -1.56 -1.82 -15.59
N GLY A 70 -0.26 -1.62 -15.80
CA GLY A 70 0.67 -1.19 -14.74
C GLY A 70 0.47 0.26 -14.30
N LEU A 71 -0.02 1.13 -15.20
CA LEU A 71 -0.27 2.53 -14.91
C LEU A 71 -1.34 2.71 -13.84
N GLY A 72 -2.39 1.87 -13.85
CA GLY A 72 -3.39 1.87 -12.79
C GLY A 72 -2.78 1.54 -11.42
N VAL A 73 -2.00 0.47 -11.33
CA VAL A 73 -1.33 0.07 -10.08
C VAL A 73 -0.38 1.17 -9.58
N PHE A 74 0.36 1.81 -10.48
CA PHE A 74 1.23 2.94 -10.14
C PHE A 74 0.42 4.12 -9.57
N MET A 75 -0.69 4.50 -10.21
CA MET A 75 -1.56 5.56 -9.68
C MET A 75 -2.13 5.22 -8.31
N PHE A 76 -2.57 3.98 -8.09
CA PHE A 76 -3.09 3.53 -6.78
C PHE A 76 -2.01 3.47 -5.70
N ALA A 77 -0.77 3.11 -6.03
CA ALA A 77 0.34 3.02 -5.08
C ALA A 77 0.71 4.38 -4.45
N PHE A 78 0.55 5.48 -5.22
CA PHE A 78 0.85 6.84 -4.77
C PHE A 78 -0.37 7.58 -4.21
N LEU A 79 -1.47 6.88 -3.88
CA LEU A 79 -2.64 7.48 -3.24
C LEU A 79 -2.41 7.73 -1.74
N CYS A 80 -1.79 8.86 -1.40
CA CYS A 80 -1.63 9.30 0.00
C CYS A 80 -2.47 10.54 0.36
N GLN A 81 -3.02 11.25 -0.64
CA GLN A 81 -3.73 12.51 -0.49
C GLN A 81 -5.05 12.40 0.28
N VAL A 82 -5.65 11.21 0.37
CA VAL A 82 -6.87 11.02 1.18
C VAL A 82 -6.59 11.16 2.68
N ASN A 83 -5.37 10.83 3.11
CA ASN A 83 -4.97 10.86 4.51
C ASN A 83 -4.24 12.17 4.88
N SER A 84 -3.87 12.99 3.90
CA SER A 84 -3.08 14.22 4.13
C SER A 84 -3.80 15.22 5.03
N PHE A 85 -5.13 15.31 4.93
CA PHE A 85 -5.94 16.22 5.73
C PHE A 85 -5.92 15.87 7.23
N GLU A 86 -6.03 14.58 7.56
CA GLU A 86 -5.99 14.13 8.95
C GLU A 86 -4.61 14.36 9.58
N VAL A 87 -3.55 14.08 8.82
CA VAL A 87 -2.16 14.31 9.25
C VAL A 87 -1.89 15.81 9.42
N TYR A 88 -2.41 16.67 8.54
CA TYR A 88 -2.26 18.11 8.66
C TYR A 88 -2.96 18.67 9.90
N TRP A 89 -4.16 18.16 10.23
CA TRP A 89 -4.92 18.64 11.39
C TRP A 89 -4.30 18.24 12.74
N ASP A 90 -3.63 17.08 12.78
CA ASP A 90 -2.93 16.54 13.97
C ASP A 90 -1.51 17.12 14.15
N MET A 91 -1.00 17.89 13.18
CA MET A 91 0.31 18.53 13.28
C MET A 91 0.28 19.70 14.29
N SER A 92 1.25 19.72 15.21
CA SER A 92 1.32 20.74 16.29
C SER A 92 1.45 22.16 15.74
N ASP A 93 2.28 22.37 14.71
CA ASP A 93 2.47 23.65 14.05
C ASP A 93 1.89 23.61 12.63
N ARG A 94 0.70 24.19 12.48
CA ARG A 94 -0.05 24.17 11.22
C ARG A 94 0.53 25.20 10.25
N SER A 95 1.45 24.76 9.40
CA SER A 95 2.01 25.57 8.31
C SER A 95 1.97 24.79 6.99
N ALA A 96 1.36 25.38 5.96
CA ALA A 96 1.24 24.75 4.65
C ALA A 96 2.61 24.42 4.03
N SER A 97 3.59 25.33 4.14
CA SER A 97 4.94 25.11 3.58
C SER A 97 5.67 23.95 4.26
N ARG A 98 5.51 23.79 5.58
CA ARG A 98 6.13 22.69 6.33
C ARG A 98 5.49 21.36 5.96
N PHE A 99 4.16 21.34 5.86
CA PHE A 99 3.42 20.16 5.43
C PHE A 99 3.81 19.71 4.02
N THR A 100 3.92 20.64 3.07
CA THR A 100 4.35 20.34 1.69
C THR A 100 5.76 19.78 1.66
N LEU A 101 6.71 20.36 2.42
CA LEU A 101 8.07 19.85 2.50
C LEU A 101 8.12 18.42 3.08
N CYS A 102 7.43 18.18 4.20
CA CYS A 102 7.35 16.84 4.81
C CYS A 102 6.70 15.82 3.85
N SER A 103 5.63 16.22 3.16
CA SER A 103 4.95 15.37 2.18
C SER A 103 5.84 15.07 0.97
N ALA A 104 6.58 16.05 0.48
CA ALA A 104 7.53 15.87 -0.63
C ALA A 104 8.64 14.88 -0.26
N ILE A 105 9.20 14.99 0.94
CA ILE A 105 10.22 14.03 1.44
C ILE A 105 9.60 12.63 1.56
N ALA A 106 8.41 12.50 2.14
CA ALA A 106 7.72 11.22 2.27
C ALA A 106 7.44 10.57 0.90
N MET A 107 6.98 11.36 -0.08
CA MET A 107 6.74 10.88 -1.44
C MET A 107 8.01 10.43 -2.14
N LEU A 108 9.11 11.16 -1.96
CA LEU A 108 10.42 10.79 -2.52
C LEU A 108 10.94 9.48 -1.90
N LEU A 109 10.76 9.29 -0.58
CA LEU A 109 11.10 8.02 0.08
C LEU A 109 10.23 6.87 -0.43
N CYS A 110 8.91 7.08 -0.58
CA CYS A 110 8.02 6.09 -1.18
C CYS A 110 8.43 5.74 -2.62
N LEU A 111 8.84 6.73 -3.41
CA LEU A 111 9.32 6.51 -4.78
C LEU A 111 10.56 5.60 -4.79
N ILE A 112 11.51 5.83 -3.89
CA ILE A 112 12.72 4.99 -3.78
C ILE A 112 12.37 3.57 -3.38
N VAL A 113 11.54 3.40 -2.34
CA VAL A 113 11.15 2.10 -1.79
C VAL A 113 10.30 1.30 -2.79
N TYR A 114 9.33 1.94 -3.45
CA TYR A 114 8.50 1.29 -4.46
C TYR A 114 9.29 1.03 -5.74
N GLY A 115 10.14 1.95 -6.16
CA GLY A 115 11.01 1.79 -7.31
C GLY A 115 11.99 0.63 -7.14
N SER A 116 12.66 0.53 -5.99
CA SER A 116 13.54 -0.60 -5.70
C SER A 116 12.77 -1.92 -5.66
N THR A 117 11.62 -1.96 -4.97
CA THR A 117 10.78 -3.16 -4.91
C THR A 117 10.31 -3.60 -6.30
N ALA A 118 9.90 -2.65 -7.16
CA ALA A 118 9.47 -2.94 -8.52
C ALA A 118 10.61 -3.47 -9.39
N VAL A 119 11.79 -2.84 -9.34
CA VAL A 119 12.96 -3.26 -10.12
C VAL A 119 13.46 -4.62 -9.64
N PHE A 120 13.80 -4.77 -8.37
CA PHE A 120 14.37 -6.01 -7.84
C PHE A 120 13.35 -7.16 -7.80
N GLY A 121 12.07 -6.88 -7.52
CA GLY A 121 11.02 -7.88 -7.59
C GLY A 121 10.75 -8.37 -9.02
N TYR A 122 10.85 -7.48 -10.02
CA TYR A 122 10.76 -7.89 -11.42
C TYR A 122 12.00 -8.66 -11.89
N LEU A 123 13.19 -8.30 -11.40
CA LEU A 123 14.42 -9.06 -11.67
C LEU A 123 14.40 -10.46 -11.06
N ASP A 124 13.68 -10.66 -9.96
CA ASP A 124 13.59 -11.93 -9.26
C ASP A 124 12.70 -12.94 -10.00
N PHE A 125 11.52 -12.50 -10.46
CA PHE A 125 10.51 -13.38 -11.05
C PHE A 125 10.29 -13.22 -12.57
N GLY A 126 10.82 -12.16 -13.18
CA GLY A 126 10.64 -11.84 -14.59
C GLY A 126 9.16 -11.84 -15.02
N ASN A 127 8.85 -12.55 -16.10
CA ASN A 127 7.49 -12.62 -16.66
C ASN A 127 6.49 -13.39 -15.77
N ARG A 128 6.94 -14.06 -14.70
CA ARG A 128 6.05 -14.67 -13.70
C ARG A 128 5.57 -13.66 -12.66
N ALA A 129 6.15 -12.46 -12.60
CA ALA A 129 5.74 -11.40 -11.69
C ALA A 129 4.25 -11.04 -11.90
N THR A 130 3.39 -11.67 -11.10
CA THR A 130 1.96 -11.34 -11.08
C THR A 130 1.72 -10.05 -10.29
N VAL A 131 0.47 -9.59 -10.25
CA VAL A 131 0.04 -8.36 -9.55
C VAL A 131 0.45 -8.34 -8.06
N SER A 132 0.77 -9.49 -7.46
CA SER A 132 1.17 -9.59 -6.04
C SER A 132 2.52 -10.30 -5.90
N ALA A 133 3.58 -9.50 -5.69
CA ALA A 133 4.93 -10.01 -5.43
C ALA A 133 5.04 -11.00 -4.25
N PRO A 134 4.36 -10.80 -3.10
CA PRO A 134 4.46 -11.75 -1.99
C PRO A 134 4.02 -13.16 -2.38
N LEU A 135 2.92 -13.30 -3.13
CA LEU A 135 2.31 -14.60 -3.47
C LEU A 135 3.24 -15.53 -4.26
N LEU A 136 4.27 -14.99 -4.89
CA LEU A 136 5.26 -15.79 -5.61
C LEU A 136 6.32 -16.39 -4.69
N TYR A 137 6.55 -15.82 -3.52
CA TYR A 137 7.45 -16.40 -2.53
C TYR A 137 6.76 -17.51 -1.75
N ASN A 138 7.50 -18.58 -1.44
CA ASN A 138 6.97 -19.69 -0.66
C ASN A 138 7.32 -19.50 0.83
N PRO A 139 6.38 -19.06 1.69
CA PRO A 139 6.67 -18.71 3.07
C PRO A 139 7.03 -19.92 3.95
N VAL A 140 6.76 -21.15 3.49
CA VAL A 140 7.02 -22.38 4.27
C VAL A 140 8.46 -22.86 4.10
N LYS A 141 9.11 -22.53 2.98
CA LYS A 141 10.48 -22.98 2.68
C LYS A 141 11.55 -22.01 3.20
N GLU A 142 11.22 -20.71 3.28
CA GLU A 142 12.19 -19.68 3.64
C GLU A 142 11.70 -18.86 4.85
N PRO A 143 12.37 -18.96 6.02
CA PRO A 143 11.92 -18.28 7.24
C PRO A 143 11.96 -16.75 7.12
N GLU A 144 12.84 -16.21 6.27
CA GLU A 144 12.96 -14.76 6.01
C GLU A 144 11.71 -14.19 5.34
N VAL A 145 11.16 -14.93 4.36
CA VAL A 145 9.90 -14.60 3.68
C VAL A 145 8.75 -14.61 4.67
N MET A 146 8.71 -15.58 5.59
CA MET A 146 7.64 -15.68 6.60
C MET A 146 7.59 -14.43 7.50
N VAL A 147 8.75 -13.93 7.94
CA VAL A 147 8.83 -12.69 8.74
C VAL A 147 8.33 -11.49 7.95
N ALA A 148 8.69 -11.38 6.67
CA ALA A 148 8.19 -10.32 5.79
C ALA A 148 6.66 -10.36 5.62
N TYR A 149 6.07 -11.56 5.50
CA TYR A 149 4.63 -11.75 5.43
C TYR A 149 3.92 -11.27 6.69
N ILE A 150 4.44 -11.63 7.87
CA ILE A 150 3.91 -11.15 9.15
C ILE A 150 4.00 -9.63 9.21
N GLY A 151 5.13 -9.06 8.79
CA GLY A 151 5.32 -7.61 8.70
C GLY A 151 4.30 -6.91 7.80
N LEU A 152 4.00 -7.49 6.63
CA LEU A 152 3.00 -6.99 5.71
C LEU A 152 1.59 -7.08 6.31
N LEU A 153 1.26 -8.17 7.01
CA LEU A 153 -0.01 -8.30 7.73
C LEU A 153 -0.16 -7.22 8.81
N VAL A 154 0.89 -6.94 9.58
CA VAL A 154 0.89 -5.86 10.58
C VAL A 154 0.68 -4.50 9.91
N LYS A 155 1.35 -4.23 8.79
CA LYS A 155 1.17 -3.00 8.02
C LYS A 155 -0.26 -2.85 7.49
N LEU A 156 -0.88 -3.92 7.00
CA LEU A 156 -2.28 -3.93 6.55
C LEU A 156 -3.23 -3.62 7.71
N CYS A 157 -3.01 -4.23 8.88
CA CYS A 157 -3.77 -3.94 10.10
C CYS A 157 -3.63 -2.46 10.52
N ALA A 158 -2.43 -1.87 10.39
CA ALA A 158 -2.17 -0.47 10.71
C ALA A 158 -2.82 0.51 9.72
N SER A 159 -2.94 0.12 8.46
CA SER A 159 -3.42 0.99 7.38
C SER A 159 -4.94 1.08 7.33
N PHE A 160 -5.63 0.00 7.72
CA PHE A 160 -7.08 -0.07 7.77
C PHE A 160 -7.74 1.05 8.62
N PRO A 161 -7.35 1.28 9.89
CA PRO A 161 -7.99 2.31 10.70
C PRO A 161 -7.72 3.74 10.18
N LEU A 162 -6.57 4.01 9.54
CA LEU A 162 -6.29 5.31 8.93
C LEU A 162 -7.29 5.64 7.83
N ILE A 163 -7.51 4.72 6.89
CA ILE A 163 -8.49 4.91 5.80
C ILE A 163 -9.92 4.98 6.33
N SER A 164 -10.24 4.19 7.36
CA SER A 164 -11.56 4.22 7.98
C SER A 164 -11.83 5.55 8.70
N MET A 165 -10.82 6.20 9.28
CA MET A 165 -10.95 7.53 9.90
C MET A 165 -11.19 8.59 8.84
N ALA A 166 -10.40 8.61 7.77
CA ALA A 166 -10.55 9.56 6.67
C ALA A 166 -11.94 9.49 6.04
N THR A 167 -12.40 8.27 5.73
CA THR A 167 -13.73 8.03 5.18
C THR A 167 -14.84 8.53 6.10
N ARG A 168 -14.69 8.29 7.42
CA ARG A 168 -15.66 8.74 8.42
C ARG A 168 -15.71 10.27 8.50
N ASN A 169 -14.57 10.94 8.49
CA ASN A 169 -14.47 12.39 8.57
C ASN A 169 -15.02 13.07 7.31
N SER A 170 -14.72 12.54 6.11
CA SER A 170 -15.31 13.01 4.86
C SER A 170 -16.83 12.86 4.84
N LEU A 171 -17.35 11.71 5.30
CA LEU A 171 -18.78 11.44 5.32
C LEU A 171 -19.53 12.36 6.31
N TYR A 172 -18.97 12.66 7.49
CA TYR A 172 -19.59 13.63 8.41
C TYR A 172 -19.67 15.02 7.82
N HIS A 173 -18.64 15.43 7.07
CA HIS A 173 -18.65 16.71 6.37
C HIS A 173 -19.71 16.77 5.25
N SER A 174 -19.88 15.68 4.49
CA SER A 174 -20.88 15.60 3.42
C SER A 174 -22.33 15.58 3.92
N VAL A 175 -22.57 15.03 5.12
CA VAL A 175 -23.91 14.93 5.73
C VAL A 175 -24.27 16.17 6.59
N GLY A 176 -23.33 17.11 6.77
CA GLY A 176 -23.56 18.33 7.59
C GLY A 176 -23.77 18.03 9.07
N TRP A 177 -23.21 16.92 9.56
CA TRP A 177 -23.41 16.43 10.92
C TRP A 177 -22.22 16.80 11.79
N ASP A 178 -22.46 17.60 12.84
CA ASP A 178 -21.43 17.97 13.83
C ASP A 178 -20.80 16.73 14.48
N PRO A 179 -19.49 16.49 14.32
CA PRO A 179 -18.81 15.30 14.83
C PRO A 179 -18.89 15.13 16.35
N ASP A 180 -19.10 16.23 17.08
CA ASP A 180 -19.05 16.28 18.55
C ASP A 180 -20.37 15.94 19.25
N LYS A 181 -21.50 15.90 18.54
CA LYS A 181 -22.84 15.64 19.13
C LYS A 181 -23.42 14.25 18.87
N LEU A 182 -22.72 13.38 18.15
CA LEU A 182 -23.26 12.08 17.72
C LEU A 182 -22.93 10.92 18.70
N PRO A 183 -23.95 10.19 19.20
CA PRO A 183 -23.74 9.04 20.08
C PRO A 183 -23.01 7.90 19.34
N PHE A 184 -22.12 7.21 20.07
CA PHE A 184 -21.23 6.15 19.59
C PHE A 184 -21.93 5.05 18.76
N TRP A 185 -23.20 4.77 19.06
CA TRP A 185 -23.99 3.76 18.35
C TRP A 185 -24.38 4.16 16.90
N LYS A 186 -24.62 5.46 16.63
CA LYS A 186 -24.86 5.95 15.26
C LYS A 186 -23.60 5.93 14.38
N ARG A 187 -22.42 6.10 15.01
CA ARG A 187 -21.09 5.92 14.38
C ARG A 187 -20.88 4.50 13.86
N CYS A 188 -21.27 3.49 14.65
CA CYS A 188 -21.17 2.08 14.26
C CYS A 188 -22.14 1.70 13.12
N ILE A 189 -23.38 2.20 13.13
CA ILE A 189 -24.37 1.91 12.10
C ILE A 189 -23.94 2.44 10.72
N VAL A 190 -23.39 3.66 10.64
CA VAL A 190 -22.97 4.24 9.35
C VAL A 190 -21.75 3.50 8.77
N ILE A 191 -20.80 3.08 9.61
CA ILE A 191 -19.62 2.32 9.18
C ILE A 191 -19.99 0.89 8.76
N VAL A 192 -20.98 0.27 9.41
CA VAL A 192 -21.47 -1.07 9.05
C VAL A 192 -22.37 -1.06 7.81
N ASN A 193 -23.14 0.00 7.56
CA ASN A 193 -24.07 0.05 6.42
C ASN A 193 -23.48 0.60 5.11
N ALA A 194 -22.38 1.38 5.16
CA ALA A 194 -21.71 1.85 3.94
C ALA A 194 -21.27 0.73 2.98
N PRO A 195 -20.67 -0.40 3.43
CA PRO A 195 -20.38 -1.52 2.54
C PRO A 195 -21.65 -2.27 2.07
N LEU A 196 -22.74 -2.28 2.86
CA LEU A 196 -24.01 -2.91 2.47
C LEU A 196 -24.72 -2.12 1.35
N LEU A 197 -24.66 -0.79 1.38
CA LEU A 197 -25.18 0.07 0.29
C LEU A 197 -24.39 -0.07 -1.01
N HIS A 198 -23.07 -0.28 -0.93
CA HIS A 198 -22.23 -0.54 -2.10
C HIS A 198 -22.41 -1.97 -2.66
N CYS A 199 -22.82 -2.93 -1.82
CA CYS A 199 -23.18 -4.28 -2.25
C CYS A 199 -24.57 -4.33 -2.90
N SER A 200 -25.49 -3.47 -2.50
CA SER A 200 -26.83 -3.35 -3.11
C SER A 200 -26.84 -2.62 -4.46
N SER A 201 -25.75 -1.94 -4.84
CA SER A 201 -25.68 -1.11 -6.06
C SER A 201 -24.77 -1.68 -7.15
N ARG A 202 -24.30 -2.93 -7.02
CA ARG A 202 -23.80 -3.69 -8.17
C ARG A 202 -24.99 -4.37 -8.85
N PRO A 203 -25.49 -3.86 -10.00
CA PRO A 203 -26.32 -4.69 -10.85
C PRO A 203 -25.46 -5.89 -11.27
N VAL A 204 -25.99 -7.08 -11.04
CA VAL A 204 -25.54 -8.29 -11.72
C VAL A 204 -25.75 -8.04 -13.21
N VAL A 205 -24.66 -7.76 -13.92
CA VAL A 205 -24.56 -7.87 -15.38
C VAL A 205 -23.25 -8.57 -15.68
#